data_AF-A0A2G5VCA0-F1
#
_entry.id   AF-A0A2G5VCA0-F1
#
_cell.length_a   1.000
_cell.length_b   1.000
_cell.length_c   1.000
_cell.angle_alpha   90.00
_cell.angle_beta   90.00
_cell.angle_gamma   90.00
#
_symmetry.space_group_name_H-M   'P 1'
#
loop_
_entity.id
_entity.type
_entity.pdbx_description
1 polymer ?
#
loop_
_entity_poly.entity_id
_entity_poly.type
_entity_poly.pdbx_seq_one_letter_code
_entity_poly.pdbx_strand_id
1 'polypeptide(L)'
;MDPPEVPKMLTKRSSICVLGYLSFERRLYIVSQIPAIRKVEKSSPLHLDAFLIGFNGIRLNEHKYYSSDETIELQKKLAKNPYNINSLGPPAFDTNPIHGKFQKVIDDLIGHRPMIFTKKLELYDLSLWKQRDSKPYRLPVDLKIQAEMLDARWCYYNYGDLNRISKILGPKPLKEVLLQLDNYHIFQHPVVRNSEKLVLYCNNVRFDAQRINHRNIHLDGNYRFMDYLNEWIRNQNEVGMEFSGDVGFHRKAHLEFMWKEKPLKEMMYWKKCESGGRRVKADERFPNTLYSISLPRTNNPNTELQYSLLRNPRGYEFDKYPFQIHVKIQPSGTAIPERFDSMYLESKIWETQKQIRTFCINSCNWALNLPRRLQSALYQFYPWILFVLVSGILGYFLISWILAGLCGRKCLPFL
;
A
#
# COMPACT_ATOMS: atom_id res chain seq x y z
N MET A 1 56.44 9.44 -40.88
CA MET A 1 55.28 9.69 -40.00
C MET A 1 54.45 8.44 -40.02
N ASP A 2 54.37 7.72 -38.91
CA ASP A 2 53.49 6.57 -38.81
C ASP A 2 52.04 7.06 -38.93
N PRO A 3 51.17 6.34 -39.65
CA PRO A 3 49.77 6.71 -39.74
C PRO A 3 49.17 6.77 -38.33
N PRO A 4 48.34 7.78 -38.03
CA PRO A 4 47.73 7.91 -36.72
C PRO A 4 46.99 6.62 -36.37
N GLU A 5 47.33 6.06 -35.21
CA GLU A 5 46.75 4.82 -34.71
C GLU A 5 45.23 4.97 -34.66
N VAL A 6 44.52 4.20 -35.49
CA VAL A 6 43.06 4.31 -35.60
C VAL A 6 42.47 3.89 -34.24
N PRO A 7 41.61 4.70 -33.61
CA PRO A 7 41.03 4.36 -32.31
C PRO A 7 40.37 2.98 -32.39
N LYS A 8 40.79 2.04 -31.53
CA LYS A 8 40.20 0.70 -31.45
C LYS A 8 38.69 0.83 -31.29
N MET A 9 37.94 0.35 -32.28
CA MET A 9 36.48 0.34 -32.23
C MET A 9 36.01 -0.46 -31.00
N LEU A 10 35.09 0.11 -30.23
CA LEU A 10 34.45 -0.59 -29.12
C LEU A 10 33.75 -1.84 -29.65
N THR A 11 34.08 -2.99 -29.06
CA THR A 11 33.40 -4.24 -29.42
C THR A 11 31.93 -4.17 -29.02
N LYS A 12 31.06 -4.91 -29.72
CA LYS A 12 29.62 -5.01 -29.37
C LYS A 12 29.41 -5.35 -27.89
N ARG A 13 30.23 -6.24 -27.32
CA ARG A 13 30.15 -6.63 -25.90
C ARG A 13 30.54 -5.49 -24.97
N SER A 14 31.62 -4.77 -25.26
CA SER A 14 32.04 -3.59 -24.50
C SER A 14 30.95 -2.52 -24.49
N SER A 15 30.33 -2.25 -25.64
CA SER A 15 29.22 -1.30 -25.74
C SER A 15 27.99 -1.74 -24.93
N ILE A 16 27.60 -3.03 -25.01
CA ILE A 16 26.49 -3.56 -24.21
C ILE A 16 26.77 -3.40 -22.71
N CYS A 17 27.99 -3.71 -22.27
CA CYS A 17 28.42 -3.56 -20.88
C CYS A 17 28.28 -2.11 -20.41
N VAL A 18 28.87 -1.15 -21.13
CA VAL A 18 28.81 0.27 -20.78
C VAL A 18 27.36 0.79 -20.77
N LEU A 19 26.59 0.48 -21.82
CA LEU A 19 25.18 0.90 -21.89
C LEU A 19 24.37 0.31 -20.73
N GLY A 20 24.68 -0.93 -20.30
CA GLY A 20 24.08 -1.60 -19.15
C GLY A 20 24.04 -0.75 -17.87
N TYR A 21 25.07 0.05 -17.61
CA TYR A 21 25.19 0.90 -16.43
C TYR A 21 24.56 2.29 -16.57
N LEU A 22 24.13 2.67 -17.77
CA LEU A 22 23.51 3.97 -18.02
C LEU A 22 22.01 3.92 -17.81
N SER A 23 21.46 5.02 -17.29
CA SER A 23 20.01 5.23 -17.22
C SER A 23 19.40 5.22 -18.62
N PHE A 24 18.12 4.89 -18.70
CA PHE A 24 17.39 4.86 -19.96
C PHE A 24 17.49 6.17 -20.74
N GLU A 25 17.39 7.31 -20.06
CA GLU A 25 17.47 8.64 -20.66
C GLU A 25 18.85 8.92 -21.25
N ARG A 26 19.92 8.52 -20.53
CA ARG A 26 21.29 8.65 -21.04
C ARG A 26 21.50 7.78 -22.27
N ARG A 27 20.95 6.56 -22.30
CA ARG A 27 20.98 5.68 -23.47
C ARG A 27 20.24 6.31 -24.66
N LEU A 28 19.04 6.84 -24.44
CA LEU A 28 18.26 7.53 -25.47
C LEU A 28 19.02 8.73 -26.06
N TYR A 29 19.64 9.55 -25.20
CA TYR A 29 20.46 10.68 -25.63
C TYR A 29 21.67 10.22 -26.47
N ILE A 30 22.39 9.18 -26.04
CA ILE A 30 23.51 8.63 -26.83
C ILE A 30 23.03 8.12 -28.19
N VAL A 31 21.90 7.40 -28.24
CA VAL A 31 21.32 6.88 -29.49
C VAL A 31 20.86 8.01 -30.42
N SER A 32 20.41 9.15 -29.88
CA SER A 32 20.06 10.31 -30.71
C SER A 32 21.29 10.99 -31.31
N GLN A 33 22.42 10.99 -30.59
CA GLN A 33 23.69 11.54 -31.10
C GLN A 33 24.40 10.56 -32.05
N ILE A 34 24.28 9.25 -31.81
CA ILE A 34 25.00 8.21 -32.55
C ILE A 34 24.01 7.11 -32.97
N PRO A 35 23.24 7.31 -34.07
CA PRO A 35 22.23 6.35 -34.51
C PRO A 35 22.75 4.94 -34.77
N ALA A 36 24.04 4.79 -35.15
CA ALA A 36 24.68 3.50 -35.37
C ALA A 36 24.67 2.58 -34.13
N ILE A 37 24.59 3.14 -32.92
CA ILE A 37 24.56 2.37 -31.66
C ILE A 37 23.15 1.83 -31.36
N ARG A 38 22.09 2.32 -32.03
CA ARG A 38 20.69 1.93 -31.77
C ARG A 38 20.49 0.42 -31.74
N LYS A 39 21.04 -0.31 -32.71
CA LYS A 39 20.91 -1.77 -32.79
C LYS A 39 21.56 -2.49 -31.59
N VAL A 40 22.70 -1.99 -31.13
CA VAL A 40 23.41 -2.53 -29.97
C VAL A 40 22.67 -2.19 -28.68
N GLU A 41 22.18 -0.96 -28.55
CA GLU A 41 21.38 -0.50 -27.41
C GLU A 41 20.11 -1.33 -27.22
N LYS A 42 19.37 -1.58 -28.32
CA LYS A 42 18.15 -2.40 -28.30
C LYS A 42 18.41 -3.88 -27.97
N SER A 43 19.60 -4.39 -28.25
CA SER A 43 19.98 -5.75 -27.86
C SER A 43 20.29 -5.90 -26.36
N SER A 44 20.43 -4.79 -25.64
CA SER A 44 20.67 -4.78 -24.20
C SER A 44 19.34 -4.78 -23.42
N PRO A 45 19.24 -5.57 -22.34
CA PRO A 45 18.12 -5.48 -21.42
C PRO A 45 17.94 -4.06 -20.86
N LEU A 46 16.69 -3.74 -20.53
CA LEU A 46 16.32 -2.47 -19.93
C LEU A 46 15.95 -2.69 -18.46
N HIS A 47 16.51 -1.89 -17.55
CA HIS A 47 16.20 -1.93 -16.13
C HIS A 47 15.46 -0.65 -15.74
N LEU A 48 14.26 -0.79 -15.18
CA LEU A 48 13.36 0.29 -14.79
C LEU A 48 12.94 0.13 -13.34
N ASP A 49 12.66 1.23 -12.66
CA ASP A 49 11.97 1.20 -11.38
C ASP A 49 10.46 1.02 -11.59
N ALA A 50 9.89 1.73 -12.55
CA ALA A 50 8.48 1.63 -12.91
C ALA A 50 8.29 1.61 -14.43
N PHE A 51 7.43 0.72 -14.90
CA PHE A 51 6.99 0.66 -16.28
C PHE A 51 5.47 0.67 -16.31
N LEU A 52 4.87 1.75 -16.82
CA LEU A 52 3.44 1.87 -17.01
C LEU A 52 3.11 1.78 -18.49
N ILE A 53 2.10 0.98 -18.81
CA ILE A 53 1.47 0.91 -20.12
C ILE A 53 0.03 1.39 -19.99
N GLY A 54 -0.29 2.49 -20.66
CA GLY A 54 -1.61 3.09 -20.68
C GLY A 54 -2.16 3.20 -22.10
N PHE A 55 -3.43 3.58 -22.22
CA PHE A 55 -4.10 3.77 -23.51
C PHE A 55 -3.44 4.82 -24.42
N ASN A 56 -2.91 5.91 -23.84
CA ASN A 56 -2.35 7.04 -24.59
C ASN A 56 -0.83 7.09 -24.59
N GLY A 57 -0.13 6.12 -24.00
CA GLY A 57 1.30 6.24 -23.84
C GLY A 57 1.91 5.20 -22.91
N ILE A 58 3.22 5.29 -22.81
CA ILE A 58 4.00 4.55 -21.81
C ILE A 58 4.71 5.51 -20.90
N ARG A 59 4.89 5.11 -19.64
CA ARG A 59 5.77 5.82 -18.71
C ARG A 59 6.89 4.88 -18.30
N LEU A 60 8.11 5.37 -18.44
CA LEU A 60 9.34 4.68 -18.06
C LEU A 60 9.96 5.52 -16.94
N ASN A 61 9.99 4.97 -15.73
CA ASN A 61 10.32 5.69 -14.50
C ASN A 61 9.45 6.96 -14.34
N GLU A 62 10.07 8.13 -14.30
CA GLU A 62 9.42 9.44 -14.11
C GLU A 62 8.99 10.11 -15.43
N HIS A 63 9.32 9.51 -16.58
CA HIS A 63 9.11 10.11 -17.88
C HIS A 63 7.94 9.48 -18.61
N LYS A 64 6.95 10.30 -18.97
CA LYS A 64 5.83 9.88 -19.81
C LYS A 64 6.13 10.17 -21.27
N TYR A 65 5.82 9.19 -22.12
CA TYR A 65 5.94 9.21 -23.57
C TYR A 65 4.59 8.91 -24.18
N TYR A 66 4.14 9.78 -25.07
CA TYR A 66 2.89 9.64 -25.79
C TYR A 66 3.05 10.22 -27.19
N SER A 67 2.16 9.83 -28.09
CA SER A 67 2.05 10.49 -29.39
C SER A 67 1.08 11.67 -29.26
N SER A 68 1.46 12.85 -29.75
CA SER A 68 0.48 13.92 -29.99
C SER A 68 -0.23 13.69 -31.32
N ASP A 69 -1.42 14.27 -31.47
CA ASP A 69 -2.19 14.22 -32.71
C ASP A 69 -1.51 15.03 -33.83
N GLU A 70 -0.85 16.14 -33.45
CA GLU A 70 -0.30 17.15 -34.36
C GLU A 70 1.07 16.79 -34.95
N THR A 71 1.92 16.04 -34.24
CA THR A 71 3.25 15.64 -34.72
C THR A 71 3.61 14.22 -34.27
N ILE A 72 4.31 13.45 -35.10
CA ILE A 72 4.89 12.14 -34.71
C ILE A 72 6.17 12.39 -33.88
N GLU A 73 6.15 13.39 -33.01
CA GLU A 73 7.26 13.70 -32.12
C GLU A 73 6.99 13.07 -30.76
N LEU A 74 7.96 12.30 -30.30
CA LEU A 74 7.95 11.67 -29.00
C LEU A 74 8.02 12.75 -27.91
N GLN A 75 6.88 13.17 -27.37
CA GLN A 75 6.86 14.17 -26.32
C GLN A 75 7.29 13.55 -24.99
N LYS A 76 8.35 14.11 -24.40
CA LYS A 76 8.84 13.75 -23.06
C LYS A 76 8.31 14.76 -22.05
N LYS A 77 7.49 14.31 -21.10
CA LYS A 77 7.08 15.13 -19.94
C LYS A 77 7.51 14.48 -18.64
N LEU A 78 8.04 15.30 -17.72
CA LEU A 78 8.26 14.89 -16.33
C LEU A 78 6.89 14.68 -15.67
N ALA A 79 6.66 13.51 -15.09
CA ALA A 79 5.43 13.21 -14.39
C ALA A 79 5.36 14.00 -13.08
N LYS A 80 4.77 15.21 -13.10
CA LYS A 80 4.59 16.05 -11.90
C LYS A 80 3.66 15.42 -10.84
N ASN A 81 2.89 14.39 -11.19
CA ASN A 81 2.13 13.54 -10.27
C ASN A 81 1.76 12.22 -10.99
N PRO A 82 2.05 11.03 -10.43
CA PRO A 82 1.72 9.76 -11.07
C PRO A 82 0.21 9.51 -11.25
N TYR A 83 -0.65 10.22 -10.49
CA TYR A 83 -2.10 9.98 -10.44
C TYR A 83 -2.95 11.00 -11.20
N ASN A 84 -2.36 12.08 -11.74
CA ASN A 84 -3.13 13.05 -12.54
C ASN A 84 -3.16 12.65 -14.02
N ILE A 85 -3.57 11.41 -14.30
CA ILE A 85 -3.78 10.91 -15.67
C ILE A 85 -5.10 11.47 -16.24
N ASN A 86 -6.04 11.84 -15.35
CA ASN A 86 -7.37 12.31 -15.71
C ASN A 86 -7.41 13.79 -16.15
N SER A 87 -6.34 14.57 -15.97
CA SER A 87 -6.33 15.99 -16.40
C SER A 87 -6.08 16.19 -17.90
N LEU A 88 -5.77 15.11 -18.63
CA LEU A 88 -6.04 15.10 -20.07
C LEU A 88 -7.41 14.45 -20.23
N GLY A 89 -8.44 15.29 -20.37
CA GLY A 89 -9.75 14.80 -20.84
C GLY A 89 -9.53 13.95 -22.09
N PRO A 90 -10.29 12.87 -22.30
CA PRO A 90 -10.14 12.03 -23.47
C PRO A 90 -10.24 12.94 -24.70
N PRO A 91 -9.19 13.02 -25.55
CA PRO A 91 -9.33 13.63 -26.86
C PRO A 91 -10.59 13.10 -27.54
N ALA A 92 -11.29 13.93 -28.29
CA ALA A 92 -12.36 13.46 -29.17
C ALA A 92 -11.70 12.52 -30.21
N PHE A 93 -11.74 11.22 -29.94
CA PHE A 93 -10.95 10.23 -30.66
C PHE A 93 -11.66 9.80 -31.95
N ASP A 94 -11.09 10.20 -33.08
CA ASP A 94 -11.36 9.56 -34.36
C ASP A 94 -10.56 8.23 -34.42
N THR A 95 -11.23 7.13 -34.72
CA THR A 95 -10.89 5.79 -34.20
C THR A 95 -9.72 5.05 -34.86
N ASN A 96 -9.03 5.61 -35.86
CA ASN A 96 -8.11 4.82 -36.71
C ASN A 96 -6.60 5.20 -36.80
N PRO A 97 -6.10 6.43 -36.53
CA PRO A 97 -4.65 6.71 -36.64
C PRO A 97 -3.82 6.45 -35.35
N ILE A 98 -4.46 6.21 -34.21
CA ILE A 98 -3.77 6.24 -32.90
C ILE A 98 -2.96 4.96 -32.63
N HIS A 99 -3.47 3.80 -33.06
CA HIS A 99 -2.80 2.52 -32.82
C HIS A 99 -1.45 2.42 -33.53
N GLY A 100 -1.35 2.89 -34.78
CA GLY A 100 -0.10 2.87 -35.54
C GLY A 100 0.96 3.80 -34.94
N LYS A 101 0.55 5.00 -34.49
CA LYS A 101 1.45 5.94 -33.82
C LYS A 101 1.93 5.38 -32.47
N PHE A 102 1.04 4.80 -31.68
CA PHE A 102 1.42 4.19 -30.40
C PHE A 102 2.34 2.98 -30.58
N GLN A 103 2.07 2.12 -31.58
CA GLN A 103 2.95 1.02 -31.93
C GLN A 103 4.36 1.52 -32.27
N LYS A 104 4.46 2.59 -33.07
CA LYS A 104 5.75 3.22 -33.37
C LYS A 104 6.46 3.70 -32.11
N VAL A 105 5.76 4.33 -31.17
CA VAL A 105 6.34 4.77 -29.88
C VAL A 105 6.86 3.57 -29.08
N ILE A 106 6.11 2.48 -29.02
CA ILE A 106 6.53 1.25 -28.35
C ILE A 106 7.74 0.63 -29.04
N ASP A 107 7.74 0.52 -30.36
CA ASP A 107 8.84 -0.04 -31.13
C ASP A 107 10.11 0.82 -30.98
N ASP A 108 9.96 2.15 -31.07
CA ASP A 108 11.05 3.13 -30.91
C ASP A 108 11.64 3.13 -29.50
N LEU A 109 10.83 2.95 -28.45
CA LEU A 109 11.32 2.96 -27.06
C LEU A 109 11.76 1.59 -26.56
N ILE A 110 10.95 0.56 -26.76
CA ILE A 110 11.16 -0.77 -26.18
C ILE A 110 11.18 -1.92 -27.19
N GLY A 111 10.86 -1.66 -28.45
CA GLY A 111 10.87 -2.67 -29.51
C GLY A 111 12.20 -3.40 -29.63
N HIS A 112 12.13 -4.69 -29.99
CA HIS A 112 13.25 -5.62 -30.18
C HIS A 112 14.14 -5.85 -28.95
N ARG A 113 13.75 -5.39 -27.76
CA ARG A 113 14.47 -5.72 -26.53
C ARG A 113 14.17 -7.15 -26.11
N PRO A 114 15.19 -7.95 -25.76
CA PRO A 114 14.98 -9.33 -25.33
C PRO A 114 14.28 -9.42 -23.97
N MET A 115 14.46 -8.42 -23.11
CA MET A 115 13.93 -8.40 -21.75
C MET A 115 13.86 -6.98 -21.19
N ILE A 116 12.80 -6.67 -20.46
CA ILE A 116 12.68 -5.51 -19.58
C ILE A 116 12.57 -6.01 -18.15
N PHE A 117 13.47 -5.56 -17.29
CA PHE A 117 13.38 -5.74 -15.85
C PHE A 117 12.74 -4.50 -15.24
N THR A 118 11.69 -4.67 -14.46
CA THR A 118 11.03 -3.57 -13.75
C THR A 118 10.68 -3.96 -12.32
N LYS A 119 10.79 -3.05 -11.36
CA LYS A 119 10.24 -3.33 -10.02
C LYS A 119 8.72 -3.33 -10.08
N LYS A 120 8.11 -2.35 -10.75
CA LYS A 120 6.66 -2.21 -10.87
C LYS A 120 6.21 -2.16 -12.34
N LEU A 121 5.30 -3.04 -12.73
CA LEU A 121 4.59 -2.99 -14.01
C LEU A 121 3.16 -2.50 -13.75
N GLU A 122 2.78 -1.36 -14.29
CA GLU A 122 1.43 -0.80 -14.14
C GLU A 122 0.68 -0.89 -15.47
N LEU A 123 -0.55 -1.39 -15.44
CA LEU A 123 -1.39 -1.50 -16.63
C LEU A 123 -2.66 -0.66 -16.43
N TYR A 124 -2.77 0.42 -17.20
CA TYR A 124 -3.86 1.39 -17.11
C TYR A 124 -4.75 1.34 -18.35
N ASP A 125 -6.05 1.29 -18.09
CA ASP A 125 -7.15 1.34 -19.06
C ASP A 125 -6.91 0.60 -20.38
N LEU A 126 -6.76 -0.72 -20.31
CA LEU A 126 -6.80 -1.57 -21.51
C LEU A 126 -8.24 -1.79 -22.01
N SER A 127 -9.24 -1.25 -21.33
CA SER A 127 -10.65 -1.46 -21.67
C SER A 127 -11.02 -0.78 -22.99
N LEU A 128 -10.37 0.34 -23.32
CA LEU A 128 -10.43 0.99 -24.63
C LEU A 128 -9.92 0.09 -25.77
N TRP A 129 -9.18 -0.98 -25.48
CA TRP A 129 -8.79 -1.98 -26.49
C TRP A 129 -9.94 -2.92 -26.88
N LYS A 130 -11.09 -2.81 -26.22
CA LYS A 130 -12.29 -3.63 -26.46
C LYS A 130 -13.40 -2.88 -27.21
N GLN A 131 -13.23 -1.60 -27.57
CA GLN A 131 -14.21 -0.91 -28.43
C GLN A 131 -14.28 -1.61 -29.81
N ARG A 132 -15.51 -1.84 -30.27
CA ARG A 132 -15.94 -2.99 -31.10
C ARG A 132 -15.24 -3.19 -32.45
N ASP A 133 -14.51 -2.20 -32.96
CA ASP A 133 -13.89 -2.29 -34.30
C ASP A 133 -12.39 -1.97 -34.31
N SER A 134 -11.79 -1.60 -33.18
CA SER A 134 -10.35 -1.35 -33.12
C SER A 134 -9.59 -2.64 -32.90
N LYS A 135 -8.63 -2.94 -33.80
CA LYS A 135 -7.73 -4.09 -33.60
C LYS A 135 -7.03 -3.88 -32.25
N PRO A 136 -7.21 -4.79 -31.28
CA PRO A 136 -6.62 -4.62 -29.95
C PRO A 136 -5.12 -4.45 -30.13
N TYR A 137 -4.58 -3.38 -29.56
CA TYR A 137 -3.15 -3.15 -29.60
C TYR A 137 -2.45 -4.40 -29.06
N ARG A 138 -1.50 -4.95 -29.82
CA ARG A 138 -0.72 -6.10 -29.40
C ARG A 138 0.66 -5.58 -29.02
N LEU A 139 1.05 -5.81 -27.76
CA LEU A 139 2.45 -5.67 -27.40
C LEU A 139 3.30 -6.56 -28.32
N PRO A 140 4.55 -6.16 -28.64
CA PRO A 140 5.42 -6.95 -29.50
C PRO A 140 5.47 -8.40 -29.00
N VAL A 141 5.28 -9.35 -29.92
CA VAL A 141 5.09 -10.78 -29.57
C VAL A 141 6.28 -11.33 -28.77
N ASP A 142 7.47 -10.82 -29.06
CA ASP A 142 8.73 -11.24 -28.43
C ASP A 142 9.08 -10.44 -27.16
N LEU A 143 8.24 -9.49 -26.76
CA LEU A 143 8.48 -8.68 -25.57
C LEU A 143 8.35 -9.53 -24.30
N LYS A 144 9.43 -9.59 -23.51
CA LYS A 144 9.45 -10.18 -22.18
C LYS A 144 9.69 -9.12 -21.11
N ILE A 145 8.91 -9.19 -20.03
CA ILE A 145 8.94 -8.26 -18.91
C ILE A 145 9.08 -9.07 -17.62
N GLN A 146 10.24 -9.01 -16.99
CA GLN A 146 10.41 -9.50 -15.63
C GLN A 146 10.06 -8.38 -14.65
N ALA A 147 8.84 -8.44 -14.10
CA ALA A 147 8.37 -7.53 -13.06
C ALA A 147 8.52 -8.17 -11.67
N GLU A 148 8.66 -7.35 -10.62
CA GLU A 148 8.46 -7.80 -9.23
C GLU A 148 7.00 -7.62 -8.80
N MET A 149 6.37 -6.53 -9.25
CA MET A 149 4.99 -6.16 -8.92
C MET A 149 4.17 -5.91 -10.18
N LEU A 150 2.92 -6.36 -10.20
CA LEU A 150 1.93 -6.04 -11.22
C LEU A 150 0.80 -5.20 -10.61
N ASP A 151 0.65 -3.95 -11.04
CA ASP A 151 -0.43 -3.06 -10.62
C ASP A 151 -1.46 -2.90 -11.74
N ALA A 152 -2.62 -3.49 -11.51
CA ALA A 152 -3.73 -3.58 -12.44
C ALA A 152 -5.05 -3.11 -11.81
N ARG A 153 -4.97 -2.31 -10.72
CA ARG A 153 -6.12 -1.86 -9.91
C ARG A 153 -7.13 -0.98 -10.67
N TRP A 154 -6.75 -0.42 -11.81
CA TRP A 154 -7.55 0.55 -12.57
C TRP A 154 -8.24 -0.02 -13.80
N CYS A 155 -8.22 -1.35 -13.98
CA CYS A 155 -8.91 -1.98 -15.11
C CYS A 155 -9.69 -3.22 -14.70
N TYR A 156 -10.80 -3.42 -15.41
CA TYR A 156 -11.59 -4.63 -15.39
C TYR A 156 -10.93 -5.71 -16.25
N TYR A 157 -10.09 -6.53 -15.63
CA TYR A 157 -9.46 -7.67 -16.30
C TYR A 157 -10.39 -8.88 -16.30
N ASN A 158 -10.45 -9.58 -17.42
CA ASN A 158 -10.96 -10.95 -17.45
C ASN A 158 -9.81 -11.95 -17.49
N TYR A 159 -10.13 -13.23 -17.36
CA TYR A 159 -9.14 -14.31 -17.39
C TYR A 159 -8.31 -14.32 -18.68
N GLY A 160 -8.95 -14.02 -19.82
CA GLY A 160 -8.30 -13.94 -21.12
C GLY A 160 -7.28 -12.79 -21.23
N ASP A 161 -7.53 -11.68 -20.56
CA ASP A 161 -6.60 -10.56 -20.50
C ASP A 161 -5.35 -10.95 -19.67
N LEU A 162 -5.54 -11.63 -18.54
CA LEU A 162 -4.42 -12.15 -17.75
C LEU A 162 -3.61 -13.23 -18.50
N ASN A 163 -4.25 -14.05 -19.34
CA ASN A 163 -3.55 -14.98 -20.24
C ASN A 163 -2.69 -14.26 -21.28
N ARG A 164 -3.05 -13.04 -21.69
CA ARG A 164 -2.22 -12.23 -22.61
C ARG A 164 -1.05 -11.61 -21.87
N ILE A 165 -1.31 -11.10 -20.66
CA ILE A 165 -0.27 -10.54 -19.78
C ILE A 165 0.73 -11.63 -19.37
N SER A 166 0.29 -12.85 -19.09
CA SER A 166 1.20 -13.94 -18.71
C SER A 166 2.19 -14.31 -19.81
N LYS A 167 1.83 -14.14 -21.08
CA LYS A 167 2.73 -14.42 -22.23
C LYS A 167 3.90 -13.45 -22.33
N ILE A 168 3.72 -12.22 -21.85
CA ILE A 168 4.78 -11.21 -21.83
C ILE A 168 5.55 -11.19 -20.50
N LEU A 169 4.98 -11.74 -19.42
CA LEU A 169 5.68 -11.81 -18.14
C LEU A 169 6.86 -12.78 -18.20
N GLY A 170 7.92 -12.44 -17.48
CA GLY A 170 9.08 -13.29 -17.24
C GLY A 170 8.70 -14.52 -16.39
N PRO A 171 9.59 -15.53 -16.32
CA PRO A 171 9.30 -16.80 -15.67
C PRO A 171 9.27 -16.74 -14.14
N LYS A 172 9.87 -15.71 -13.51
CA LYS A 172 9.86 -15.63 -12.04
C LYS A 172 8.47 -15.19 -11.55
N PRO A 173 7.97 -15.79 -10.45
CA PRO A 173 6.72 -15.38 -9.83
C PRO A 173 6.79 -13.92 -9.37
N LEU A 174 5.62 -13.26 -9.35
CA LEU A 174 5.49 -11.89 -8.88
C LEU A 174 5.49 -11.86 -7.36
N LYS A 175 6.18 -10.88 -6.77
CA LYS A 175 6.12 -10.63 -5.32
C LYS A 175 4.76 -10.06 -4.94
N GLU A 176 4.20 -9.19 -5.77
CA GLU A 176 2.90 -8.57 -5.49
C GLU A 176 2.05 -8.41 -6.75
N VAL A 177 0.77 -8.73 -6.63
CA VAL A 177 -0.24 -8.51 -7.67
C VAL A 177 -1.34 -7.65 -7.07
N LEU A 178 -1.56 -6.47 -7.65
CA LEU A 178 -2.60 -5.53 -7.23
C LEU A 178 -3.72 -5.54 -8.26
N LEU A 179 -4.93 -5.92 -7.84
CA LEU A 179 -6.09 -6.08 -8.70
C LEU A 179 -7.32 -5.39 -8.11
N GLN A 180 -8.28 -5.09 -8.97
CA GLN A 180 -9.60 -4.70 -8.54
C GLN A 180 -10.38 -5.92 -8.03
N LEU A 181 -11.14 -5.76 -6.94
CA LEU A 181 -12.09 -6.76 -6.48
C LEU A 181 -13.40 -6.64 -7.28
N ASP A 182 -13.48 -7.27 -8.45
CA ASP A 182 -14.67 -7.21 -9.32
C ASP A 182 -15.02 -8.56 -9.99
N ASN A 183 -14.02 -9.36 -10.34
CA ASN A 183 -14.19 -10.58 -11.10
C ASN A 183 -13.49 -11.76 -10.43
N TYR A 184 -14.25 -12.54 -9.69
CA TYR A 184 -13.72 -13.69 -8.93
C TYR A 184 -12.98 -14.74 -9.79
N HIS A 185 -13.31 -14.86 -11.07
CA HIS A 185 -12.67 -15.82 -11.96
C HIS A 185 -11.17 -15.52 -12.17
N ILE A 186 -10.74 -14.26 -12.07
CA ILE A 186 -9.34 -13.90 -12.30
C ILE A 186 -8.43 -14.36 -11.17
N PHE A 187 -8.95 -14.54 -9.95
CA PHE A 187 -8.15 -14.97 -8.81
C PHE A 187 -7.71 -16.45 -8.90
N GLN A 188 -8.34 -17.23 -9.79
CA GLN A 188 -7.91 -18.59 -10.10
C GLN A 188 -6.76 -18.63 -11.12
N HIS A 189 -6.44 -17.50 -11.75
CA HIS A 189 -5.42 -17.44 -12.77
C HIS A 189 -4.01 -17.70 -12.18
N PRO A 190 -3.13 -18.48 -12.85
CA PRO A 190 -1.81 -18.84 -12.31
C PRO A 190 -0.94 -17.65 -11.92
N VAL A 191 -0.96 -16.55 -12.68
CA VAL A 191 -0.22 -15.32 -12.35
C VAL A 191 -0.63 -14.76 -10.98
N VAL A 192 -1.91 -14.88 -10.63
CA VAL A 192 -2.43 -14.40 -9.34
C VAL A 192 -2.11 -15.42 -8.25
N ARG A 193 -2.45 -16.69 -8.46
CA ARG A 193 -2.26 -17.77 -7.45
C ARG A 193 -0.81 -17.98 -7.07
N ASN A 194 0.12 -17.79 -8.01
CA ASN A 194 1.54 -17.98 -7.79
C ASN A 194 2.24 -16.71 -7.27
N SER A 195 1.51 -15.61 -7.11
CA SER A 195 2.08 -14.40 -6.52
C SER A 195 2.31 -14.57 -5.01
N GLU A 196 3.33 -13.91 -4.45
CA GLU A 196 3.57 -14.00 -3.02
C GLU A 196 2.51 -13.25 -2.21
N LYS A 197 1.97 -12.15 -2.76
CA LYS A 197 0.97 -11.30 -2.12
C LYS A 197 -0.05 -10.78 -3.13
N LEU A 198 -1.33 -10.92 -2.79
CA LEU A 198 -2.45 -10.37 -3.56
C LEU A 198 -3.01 -9.14 -2.83
N VAL A 199 -2.95 -7.99 -3.48
CA VAL A 199 -3.58 -6.75 -3.01
C VAL A 199 -4.87 -6.53 -3.79
N LEU A 200 -5.96 -6.32 -3.06
CA LEU A 200 -7.29 -6.12 -3.62
C LEU A 200 -7.75 -4.70 -3.33
N TYR A 201 -7.89 -3.92 -4.40
CA TYR A 201 -8.55 -2.64 -4.36
C TYR A 201 -10.07 -2.87 -4.37
N CYS A 202 -10.69 -2.65 -3.23
CA CYS A 202 -12.10 -2.94 -3.04
C CYS A 202 -12.93 -1.72 -3.39
N ASN A 203 -13.62 -1.79 -4.52
CA ASN A 203 -14.73 -0.91 -4.82
C ASN A 203 -15.98 -1.35 -4.02
N ASN A 204 -17.18 -1.06 -4.51
CA ASN A 204 -18.44 -1.44 -3.84
C ASN A 204 -18.78 -2.94 -3.90
N VAL A 205 -17.84 -3.78 -4.31
CA VAL A 205 -18.05 -5.24 -4.46
C VAL A 205 -17.87 -5.91 -3.11
N ARG A 206 -18.84 -6.75 -2.75
CA ARG A 206 -18.79 -7.58 -1.54
C ARG A 206 -17.70 -8.63 -1.71
N PHE A 207 -16.73 -8.66 -0.79
CA PHE A 207 -15.71 -9.69 -0.70
C PHE A 207 -16.33 -11.04 -0.32
N ASP A 208 -15.86 -12.10 -0.98
CA ASP A 208 -16.25 -13.49 -0.72
C ASP A 208 -14.97 -14.31 -0.49
N ALA A 209 -14.74 -14.67 0.77
CA ALA A 209 -13.54 -15.39 1.19
C ALA A 209 -13.43 -16.79 0.55
N GLN A 210 -14.56 -17.42 0.21
CA GLN A 210 -14.58 -18.77 -0.36
C GLN A 210 -14.10 -18.78 -1.82
N ARG A 211 -14.24 -17.65 -2.51
CA ARG A 211 -13.85 -17.50 -3.92
C ARG A 211 -12.40 -17.07 -4.12
N ILE A 212 -11.73 -16.61 -3.07
CA ILE A 212 -10.37 -16.08 -3.14
C ILE A 212 -9.44 -16.99 -2.33
N ASN A 213 -8.95 -18.05 -2.96
CA ASN A 213 -7.96 -18.94 -2.38
C ASN A 213 -6.53 -18.42 -2.68
N HIS A 214 -6.08 -17.45 -1.89
CA HIS A 214 -4.73 -16.90 -1.94
C HIS A 214 -4.12 -16.86 -0.53
N ARG A 215 -2.85 -17.23 -0.41
CA ARG A 215 -2.20 -17.38 0.90
C ARG A 215 -2.07 -16.06 1.65
N ASN A 216 -1.68 -14.99 0.96
CA ASN A 216 -1.50 -13.67 1.56
C ASN A 216 -2.39 -12.66 0.84
N ILE A 217 -3.44 -12.18 1.50
CA ILE A 217 -4.39 -11.20 0.95
C ILE A 217 -4.24 -9.89 1.70
N HIS A 218 -4.22 -8.77 0.97
CA HIS A 218 -4.25 -7.44 1.54
C HIS A 218 -5.39 -6.63 0.89
N LEU A 219 -6.27 -6.05 1.69
CA LEU A 219 -7.32 -5.16 1.21
C LEU A 219 -6.85 -3.71 1.28
N ASP A 220 -6.69 -3.09 0.12
CA ASP A 220 -6.28 -1.70 -0.01
C ASP A 220 -7.50 -0.78 0.08
N GLY A 221 -7.45 0.14 1.04
CA GLY A 221 -8.30 1.31 1.11
C GLY A 221 -9.79 1.13 1.43
N ASN A 222 -10.20 -0.01 2.00
CA ASN A 222 -11.60 -0.39 2.12
C ASN A 222 -12.25 -0.03 3.47
N TYR A 223 -13.35 0.73 3.43
CA TYR A 223 -14.14 1.09 4.62
C TYR A 223 -14.92 -0.09 5.25
N ARG A 224 -15.17 -1.17 4.49
CA ARG A 224 -15.80 -2.42 4.96
C ARG A 224 -14.77 -3.48 5.38
N PHE A 225 -13.51 -3.09 5.58
CA PHE A 225 -12.44 -4.01 5.94
C PHE A 225 -12.83 -4.95 7.09
N MET A 226 -13.49 -4.43 8.14
CA MET A 226 -13.89 -5.23 9.30
C MET A 226 -14.93 -6.31 8.96
N ASP A 227 -15.88 -6.02 8.07
CA ASP A 227 -16.87 -7.00 7.61
C ASP A 227 -16.18 -8.14 6.85
N TYR A 228 -15.25 -7.76 5.97
CA TYR A 228 -14.52 -8.71 5.11
C TYR A 228 -13.54 -9.56 5.92
N LEU A 229 -12.93 -8.96 6.94
CA LEU A 229 -12.09 -9.69 7.88
C LEU A 229 -12.89 -10.71 8.69
N ASN A 230 -14.08 -10.34 9.18
CA ASN A 230 -14.94 -11.29 9.90
C ASN A 230 -15.41 -12.42 8.96
N GLU A 231 -15.72 -12.11 7.70
CA GLU A 231 -16.04 -13.10 6.67
C GLU A 231 -14.86 -14.04 6.40
N TRP A 232 -13.64 -13.49 6.27
CA TRP A 232 -12.42 -14.28 6.11
C TRP A 232 -12.16 -15.19 7.32
N ILE A 233 -12.29 -14.68 8.56
CA ILE A 233 -12.09 -15.47 9.80
C ILE A 233 -13.05 -16.67 9.90
N ARG A 234 -14.30 -16.50 9.43
CA ARG A 234 -15.32 -17.57 9.41
C ARG A 234 -15.00 -18.66 8.40
N ASN A 235 -14.18 -18.38 7.39
CA ASN A 235 -13.82 -19.35 6.37
C ASN A 235 -12.85 -20.42 6.90
N GLN A 236 -12.83 -21.58 6.24
CA GLN A 236 -11.91 -22.68 6.54
C GLN A 236 -10.51 -22.41 5.95
N ASN A 237 -9.85 -21.39 6.47
CA ASN A 237 -8.50 -21.03 6.04
C ASN A 237 -7.45 -21.92 6.73
N GLU A 238 -6.36 -22.18 6.00
CA GLU A 238 -5.26 -23.07 6.40
C GLU A 238 -4.17 -22.36 7.22
N VAL A 239 -3.33 -23.14 7.90
CA VAL A 239 -2.15 -22.64 8.60
C VAL A 239 -1.21 -21.94 7.62
N GLY A 240 -0.74 -20.75 7.99
CA GLY A 240 0.14 -19.94 7.17
C GLY A 240 -0.59 -19.08 6.14
N MET A 241 -1.92 -19.04 6.15
CA MET A 241 -2.68 -17.99 5.46
C MET A 241 -2.69 -16.69 6.28
N GLU A 242 -2.53 -15.57 5.58
CA GLU A 242 -2.50 -14.23 6.13
C GLU A 242 -3.51 -13.33 5.41
N PHE A 243 -4.17 -12.49 6.18
CA PHE A 243 -5.11 -11.49 5.69
C PHE A 243 -4.81 -10.16 6.36
N SER A 244 -4.76 -9.11 5.58
CA SER A 244 -4.55 -7.78 6.11
C SER A 244 -5.34 -6.74 5.35
N GLY A 245 -5.40 -5.53 5.89
CA GLY A 245 -5.97 -4.43 5.15
C GLY A 245 -5.79 -3.12 5.87
N ASP A 246 -5.82 -2.08 5.06
CA ASP A 246 -5.70 -0.71 5.51
C ASP A 246 -6.97 -0.26 6.23
N VAL A 247 -6.77 0.29 7.41
CA VAL A 247 -7.84 0.84 8.23
C VAL A 247 -7.75 2.35 8.15
N GLY A 248 -8.71 2.95 7.44
CA GLY A 248 -8.68 4.38 7.19
C GLY A 248 -10.03 5.06 7.11
N PHE A 249 -9.93 6.37 6.95
CA PHE A 249 -11.05 7.30 7.10
C PHE A 249 -11.64 7.66 5.74
N HIS A 250 -12.95 7.51 5.59
CA HIS A 250 -13.65 8.18 4.49
C HIS A 250 -13.96 9.63 4.90
N ARG A 251 -13.40 10.59 4.15
CA ARG A 251 -13.48 12.04 4.40
C ARG A 251 -14.91 12.57 4.20
N LYS A 252 -15.50 13.11 5.27
CA LYS A 252 -15.83 14.54 5.48
C LYS A 252 -16.88 14.63 6.59
N ALA A 253 -16.54 15.39 7.63
CA ALA A 253 -17.37 15.77 8.77
C ALA A 253 -17.65 14.66 9.81
N HIS A 254 -17.34 14.98 11.07
CA HIS A 254 -17.76 14.32 12.32
C HIS A 254 -17.11 13.02 12.83
N LEU A 255 -16.40 12.21 12.01
CA LEU A 255 -15.82 10.93 12.48
C LEU A 255 -14.31 10.94 12.78
N GLU A 256 -13.70 12.11 13.01
CA GLU A 256 -12.31 12.23 13.50
C GLU A 256 -12.03 11.46 14.80
N PHE A 257 -13.06 10.95 15.48
CA PHE A 257 -12.95 10.21 16.73
C PHE A 257 -12.99 8.68 16.63
N MET A 258 -13.64 8.07 15.62
CA MET A 258 -13.99 6.63 15.71
C MET A 258 -12.87 5.67 15.35
N TRP A 259 -11.82 6.10 14.66
CA TRP A 259 -10.73 5.19 14.23
C TRP A 259 -9.34 5.71 14.59
N LYS A 260 -9.22 6.32 15.78
CA LYS A 260 -7.92 6.49 16.43
C LYS A 260 -7.38 5.12 16.85
N GLU A 261 -6.09 5.06 17.18
CA GLU A 261 -5.44 3.86 17.72
C GLU A 261 -6.25 3.21 18.85
N LYS A 262 -6.82 4.03 19.75
CA LYS A 262 -7.56 3.58 20.93
C LYS A 262 -8.80 2.71 20.59
N PRO A 263 -9.80 3.18 19.82
CA PRO A 263 -10.95 2.34 19.44
C PRO A 263 -10.56 0.99 18.81
N LEU A 264 -9.49 0.96 18.00
CA LEU A 264 -8.98 -0.28 17.40
C LEU A 264 -8.40 -1.23 18.45
N LYS A 265 -7.59 -0.71 19.38
CA LYS A 265 -7.07 -1.47 20.52
C LYS A 265 -8.19 -1.99 21.43
N GLU A 266 -9.19 -1.16 21.72
CA GLU A 266 -10.37 -1.54 22.51
C GLU A 266 -11.15 -2.66 21.84
N MET A 267 -11.45 -2.54 20.54
CA MET A 267 -12.12 -3.59 19.76
C MET A 267 -11.33 -4.92 19.81
N MET A 268 -10.01 -4.86 19.61
CA MET A 268 -9.14 -6.03 19.70
C MET A 268 -9.15 -6.64 21.12
N TYR A 269 -9.10 -5.82 22.15
CA TYR A 269 -9.20 -6.27 23.54
C TYR A 269 -10.53 -6.98 23.83
N TRP A 270 -11.65 -6.42 23.38
CA TRP A 270 -12.95 -7.06 23.53
C TRP A 270 -12.99 -8.42 22.84
N LYS A 271 -12.53 -8.52 21.58
CA LYS A 271 -12.41 -9.81 20.87
C LYS A 271 -11.55 -10.82 21.63
N LYS A 272 -10.45 -10.37 22.24
CA LYS A 272 -9.60 -11.22 23.08
C LYS A 272 -10.38 -11.73 24.30
N CYS A 273 -11.07 -10.86 25.04
CA CYS A 273 -11.88 -11.26 26.20
C CYS A 273 -13.00 -12.25 25.81
N GLU A 274 -13.75 -11.97 24.75
CA GLU A 274 -14.87 -12.80 24.29
C GLU A 274 -14.45 -14.21 23.86
N SER A 275 -13.26 -14.35 23.28
CA SER A 275 -12.75 -15.62 22.76
C SER A 275 -11.88 -16.40 23.76
N GLY A 276 -11.65 -15.87 24.97
CA GLY A 276 -10.64 -16.43 25.87
C GLY A 276 -9.22 -16.34 25.31
N GLY A 277 -8.97 -15.37 24.42
CA GLY A 277 -7.68 -15.10 23.84
C GLY A 277 -6.67 -14.52 24.83
N ARG A 278 -5.44 -14.32 24.36
CA ARG A 278 -4.34 -13.76 25.17
C ARG A 278 -3.57 -12.70 24.41
N ARG A 279 -2.91 -11.79 25.13
CA ARG A 279 -1.96 -10.85 24.53
C ARG A 279 -0.66 -11.57 24.18
N VAL A 280 -0.06 -11.23 23.05
CA VAL A 280 1.13 -11.92 22.53
C VAL A 280 2.14 -10.91 21.99
N LYS A 281 3.41 -11.33 21.93
CA LYS A 281 4.46 -10.53 21.31
C LYS A 281 4.13 -10.29 19.83
N ALA A 282 4.51 -9.11 19.36
CA ALA A 282 4.46 -8.78 17.94
C ALA A 282 5.29 -9.75 17.11
N ASP A 283 4.85 -10.00 15.87
CA ASP A 283 5.64 -10.69 14.87
C ASP A 283 6.85 -9.81 14.49
N GLU A 284 8.05 -10.36 14.51
CA GLU A 284 9.29 -9.62 14.28
C GLU A 284 9.37 -9.02 12.87
N ARG A 285 8.61 -9.56 11.91
CA ARG A 285 8.47 -9.00 10.55
C ARG A 285 7.79 -7.62 10.55
N PHE A 286 7.07 -7.28 11.62
CA PHE A 286 6.25 -6.08 11.74
C PHE A 286 6.68 -5.23 12.96
N PRO A 287 7.85 -4.55 12.89
CA PRO A 287 8.41 -3.78 14.01
C PRO A 287 7.54 -2.58 14.44
N ASN A 288 6.57 -2.20 13.62
CA ASN A 288 5.58 -1.14 13.84
C ASN A 288 4.26 -1.64 14.45
N THR A 289 4.23 -2.86 14.99
CA THR A 289 3.05 -3.41 15.67
C THR A 289 2.79 -2.66 16.98
N LEU A 290 1.59 -2.11 17.11
CA LEU A 290 1.13 -1.36 18.28
C LEU A 290 0.47 -2.26 19.33
N TYR A 291 -0.17 -3.34 18.89
CA TYR A 291 -0.90 -4.27 19.74
C TYR A 291 -1.10 -5.61 19.02
N SER A 292 -0.91 -6.74 19.72
CA SER A 292 -1.11 -8.06 19.15
C SER A 292 -1.78 -9.00 20.16
N ILE A 293 -2.71 -9.81 19.68
CA ILE A 293 -3.47 -10.79 20.46
C ILE A 293 -3.52 -12.11 19.70
N SER A 294 -3.59 -13.23 20.43
CA SER A 294 -3.88 -14.56 19.90
C SER A 294 -5.28 -14.98 20.35
N LEU A 295 -6.07 -15.51 19.41
CA LEU A 295 -7.44 -15.96 19.62
C LEU A 295 -7.53 -17.45 19.24
N PRO A 296 -7.96 -18.34 20.15
CA PRO A 296 -8.20 -19.74 19.79
C PRO A 296 -9.33 -19.83 18.76
N ARG A 297 -9.22 -20.72 17.78
CA ARG A 297 -10.31 -20.95 16.80
C ARG A 297 -11.32 -21.93 17.35
N THR A 298 -12.60 -21.54 17.33
CA THR A 298 -13.70 -22.39 17.80
C THR A 298 -13.91 -23.62 16.94
N ASN A 299 -13.64 -23.53 15.62
CA ASN A 299 -13.83 -24.61 14.66
C ASN A 299 -12.60 -25.51 14.46
N ASN A 300 -11.43 -25.14 14.99
CA ASN A 300 -10.21 -25.94 14.88
C ASN A 300 -9.28 -25.65 16.08
N PRO A 301 -9.32 -26.47 17.14
CA PRO A 301 -8.58 -26.22 18.38
C PRO A 301 -7.05 -26.30 18.20
N ASN A 302 -6.58 -26.91 17.11
CA ASN A 302 -5.15 -27.01 16.79
C ASN A 302 -4.61 -25.75 16.12
N THR A 303 -5.44 -24.73 15.94
CA THR A 303 -5.06 -23.47 15.28
C THR A 303 -5.51 -22.26 16.09
N GLU A 304 -4.75 -21.18 15.99
CA GLU A 304 -5.06 -19.88 16.59
C GLU A 304 -4.92 -18.78 15.53
N LEU A 305 -5.64 -17.68 15.76
CA LEU A 305 -5.55 -16.46 14.97
C LEU A 305 -4.66 -15.47 15.72
N GLN A 306 -3.54 -15.07 15.13
CA GLN A 306 -2.79 -13.92 15.64
C GLN A 306 -3.26 -12.66 14.93
N TYR A 307 -3.78 -11.71 15.70
CA TYR A 307 -4.37 -10.47 15.25
C TYR A 307 -3.47 -9.31 15.69
N SER A 308 -2.99 -8.52 14.75
CA SER A 308 -2.01 -7.45 14.99
C SER A 308 -2.50 -6.14 14.42
N LEU A 309 -2.39 -5.07 15.22
CA LEU A 309 -2.60 -3.69 14.81
C LEU A 309 -1.24 -3.06 14.51
N LEU A 310 -1.05 -2.59 13.29
CA LEU A 310 0.19 -1.99 12.82
C LEU A 310 -0.02 -0.50 12.58
N ARG A 311 1.05 0.27 12.77
CA ARG A 311 1.10 1.68 12.37
C ARG A 311 1.76 1.82 11.01
N ASN A 312 1.03 2.32 10.02
CA ASN A 312 1.63 2.55 8.70
C ASN A 312 2.73 3.62 8.78
N PRO A 313 3.81 3.50 7.99
CA PRO A 313 4.86 4.52 7.94
C PRO A 313 4.28 5.85 7.43
N ARG A 314 4.82 6.97 7.92
CA ARG A 314 4.40 8.30 7.46
C ARG A 314 4.71 8.44 5.96
N GLY A 315 3.71 8.79 5.15
CA GLY A 315 3.79 8.91 3.70
C GLY A 315 2.55 9.61 3.11
N TYR A 316 2.50 9.82 1.80
CA TYR A 316 1.41 10.57 1.15
C TYR A 316 0.01 9.95 1.37
N GLU A 317 -0.06 8.64 1.57
CA GLU A 317 -1.30 7.91 1.87
C GLU A 317 -1.57 7.75 3.37
N PHE A 318 -0.62 8.13 4.23
CA PHE A 318 -0.73 7.99 5.68
C PHE A 318 -1.92 8.75 6.26
N ASP A 319 -2.23 9.92 5.70
CA ASP A 319 -3.39 10.72 6.12
C ASP A 319 -4.72 10.01 5.85
N LYS A 320 -4.73 9.03 4.94
CA LYS A 320 -5.93 8.24 4.63
C LYS A 320 -6.01 6.98 5.50
N TYR A 321 -4.90 6.26 5.64
CA TYR A 321 -4.83 4.95 6.28
C TYR A 321 -3.64 4.87 7.26
N PRO A 322 -3.75 5.45 8.47
CA PRO A 322 -2.63 5.47 9.41
C PRO A 322 -2.38 4.13 10.11
N PHE A 323 -3.33 3.21 10.02
CA PHE A 323 -3.26 1.89 10.63
C PHE A 323 -3.55 0.79 9.62
N GLN A 324 -3.00 -0.38 9.90
CA GLN A 324 -3.29 -1.62 9.20
C GLN A 324 -3.63 -2.69 10.24
N ILE A 325 -4.60 -3.55 9.94
CA ILE A 325 -4.81 -4.77 10.70
C ILE A 325 -4.25 -5.93 9.89
N HIS A 326 -3.49 -6.80 10.55
CA HIS A 326 -2.97 -8.04 10.01
C HIS A 326 -3.45 -9.21 10.87
N VAL A 327 -3.93 -10.26 10.21
CA VAL A 327 -4.40 -11.49 10.85
C VAL A 327 -3.73 -12.66 10.15
N LYS A 328 -3.13 -13.56 10.93
CA LYS A 328 -2.55 -14.81 10.42
C LYS A 328 -3.08 -16.01 11.16
N ILE A 329 -3.15 -17.14 10.47
CA ILE A 329 -3.49 -18.44 11.07
C ILE A 329 -2.21 -19.21 11.30
N GLN A 330 -2.06 -19.74 12.51
CA GLN A 330 -0.90 -20.50 12.92
C GLN A 330 -1.30 -21.66 13.84
N PRO A 331 -0.40 -22.64 14.05
CA PRO A 331 -0.67 -23.71 15.00
C PRO A 331 -0.91 -23.15 16.41
N SER A 332 -1.79 -23.79 17.16
CA SER A 332 -2.10 -23.38 18.53
C SER A 332 -0.84 -23.42 19.41
N GLY A 333 -0.66 -22.39 20.24
CA GLY A 333 0.47 -22.31 21.18
C GLY A 333 1.77 -21.74 20.60
N THR A 334 1.81 -21.38 19.31
CA THR A 334 3.03 -20.77 18.72
C THR A 334 3.16 -19.28 19.01
N ALA A 335 2.07 -18.56 19.30
CA ALA A 335 2.16 -17.17 19.72
C ALA A 335 2.76 -17.06 21.12
N ILE A 336 3.88 -16.34 21.21
CA ILE A 336 4.59 -16.09 22.46
C ILE A 336 3.77 -15.13 23.32
N PRO A 337 3.26 -15.55 24.51
CA PRO A 337 2.50 -14.68 25.38
C PRO A 337 3.31 -13.46 25.82
N GLU A 338 2.64 -12.31 25.90
CA GLU A 338 3.22 -11.13 26.53
C GLU A 338 2.95 -11.17 28.04
N ARG A 339 3.96 -10.83 28.84
CA ARG A 339 3.86 -10.96 30.32
C ARG A 339 2.81 -10.02 30.92
N PHE A 340 2.57 -8.87 30.29
CA PHE A 340 1.70 -7.84 30.81
C PHE A 340 0.67 -7.44 29.76
N ASP A 341 -0.59 -7.45 30.18
CA ASP A 341 -1.69 -6.97 29.37
C ASP A 341 -1.99 -5.50 29.72
N SER A 342 -1.19 -4.60 29.16
CA SER A 342 -1.31 -3.15 29.44
C SER A 342 -2.56 -2.51 28.85
N MET A 343 -3.41 -3.19 28.06
CA MET A 343 -4.54 -2.52 27.42
C MET A 343 -5.53 -1.97 28.45
N TYR A 344 -5.85 -2.72 29.50
CA TYR A 344 -6.74 -2.22 30.56
C TYR A 344 -6.21 -0.91 31.16
N LEU A 345 -4.91 -0.89 31.51
CA LEU A 345 -4.25 0.28 32.05
C LEU A 345 -4.16 1.44 31.04
N GLU A 346 -3.81 1.16 29.78
CA GLU A 346 -3.80 2.13 28.69
C GLU A 346 -5.19 2.75 28.49
N SER A 347 -6.25 1.92 28.51
CA SER A 347 -7.64 2.36 28.44
C SER A 347 -8.00 3.31 29.57
N LYS A 348 -7.64 2.95 30.81
CA LYS A 348 -7.85 3.79 32.00
C LYS A 348 -7.09 5.11 31.91
N ILE A 349 -5.82 5.09 31.54
CA ILE A 349 -5.02 6.30 31.32
C ILE A 349 -5.69 7.21 30.27
N TRP A 350 -6.20 6.64 29.17
CA TRP A 350 -6.90 7.42 28.16
C TRP A 350 -8.25 7.97 28.64
N GLU A 351 -9.02 7.22 29.43
CA GLU A 351 -10.25 7.73 30.05
C GLU A 351 -9.95 8.95 30.93
N THR A 352 -8.92 8.84 31.78
CA THR A 352 -8.46 9.95 32.62
C THR A 352 -7.99 11.15 31.78
N GLN A 353 -7.18 10.94 30.74
CA GLN A 353 -6.75 12.01 29.83
C GLN A 353 -7.93 12.68 29.12
N LYS A 354 -8.94 11.91 28.71
CA LYS A 354 -10.17 12.44 28.10
C LYS A 354 -10.94 13.30 29.09
N GLN A 355 -11.12 12.84 30.33
CA GLN A 355 -11.78 13.60 31.39
C GLN A 355 -11.04 14.91 31.67
N ILE A 356 -9.70 14.87 31.78
CA ILE A 356 -8.86 16.07 31.96
C ILE A 356 -9.05 17.03 30.78
N ARG A 357 -8.99 16.55 29.53
CA ARG A 357 -9.14 17.40 28.35
C ARG A 357 -10.54 18.02 28.26
N THR A 358 -11.59 17.24 28.52
CA THR A 358 -12.96 17.74 28.56
C THR A 358 -13.13 18.79 29.66
N PHE A 359 -12.57 18.55 30.85
CA PHE A 359 -12.55 19.53 31.93
C PHE A 359 -11.86 20.83 31.48
N CYS A 360 -10.66 20.76 30.90
CA CYS A 360 -9.94 21.93 30.40
C CYS A 360 -10.73 22.70 29.33
N ILE A 361 -11.33 22.00 28.35
CA ILE A 361 -12.15 22.64 27.30
C ILE A 361 -13.37 23.33 27.92
N ASN A 362 -14.08 22.67 28.84
CA ASN A 362 -15.24 23.24 29.50
C ASN A 362 -14.86 24.45 30.36
N SER A 363 -13.72 24.39 31.08
CA SER A 363 -13.19 25.51 31.84
C SER A 363 -12.79 26.69 30.94
N CYS A 364 -12.18 26.43 29.77
CA CYS A 364 -11.87 27.47 28.79
C CYS A 364 -13.14 28.11 28.22
N ASN A 365 -14.13 27.31 27.81
CA ASN A 365 -15.41 27.82 27.30
C ASN A 365 -16.18 28.61 28.37
N TRP A 366 -16.14 28.16 29.62
CA TRP A 366 -16.71 28.90 30.74
C TRP A 366 -16.01 30.24 30.96
N ALA A 367 -14.67 30.26 30.92
CA ALA A 367 -13.89 31.49 31.04
C ALA A 367 -14.18 32.48 29.90
N LEU A 368 -14.37 31.99 28.68
CA LEU A 368 -14.73 32.80 27.51
C LEU A 368 -16.13 33.44 27.62
N ASN A 369 -17.03 32.88 28.44
CA ASN A 369 -18.37 33.42 28.68
C ASN A 369 -18.44 34.43 29.85
N LEU A 370 -17.35 34.64 30.59
CA LEU A 370 -17.32 35.62 31.68
C LEU A 370 -17.23 37.07 31.15
N PRO A 371 -17.78 38.06 31.89
CA PRO A 371 -17.56 39.49 31.59
C PRO A 371 -16.07 39.83 31.44
N ARG A 372 -15.71 40.69 30.47
CA ARG A 372 -14.31 41.04 30.14
C ARG A 372 -13.46 41.45 31.36
N ARG A 373 -14.05 42.12 32.36
CA ARG A 373 -13.34 42.52 33.59
C ARG A 373 -12.91 41.32 34.46
N LEU A 374 -13.62 40.21 34.41
CA LEU A 374 -13.28 38.96 35.11
C LEU A 374 -12.32 38.09 34.29
N GLN A 375 -12.39 38.16 32.96
CA GLN A 375 -11.45 37.48 32.07
C GLN A 375 -10.01 37.97 32.29
N SER A 376 -9.79 39.28 32.44
CA SER A 376 -8.45 39.83 32.69
C SER A 376 -7.87 39.39 34.04
N ALA A 377 -8.71 39.29 35.07
CA ALA A 377 -8.28 38.76 36.37
C ALA A 377 -7.92 37.27 36.29
N LEU A 378 -8.77 36.44 35.65
CA LEU A 378 -8.49 35.01 35.50
C LEU A 378 -7.23 34.72 34.68
N TYR A 379 -6.92 35.54 33.68
CA TYR A 379 -5.69 35.40 32.89
C TYR A 379 -4.43 35.58 33.75
N GLN A 380 -4.46 36.43 34.77
CA GLN A 380 -3.35 36.59 35.71
C GLN A 380 -3.17 35.38 36.63
N PHE A 381 -4.25 34.64 36.93
CA PHE A 381 -4.22 33.46 37.81
C PHE A 381 -4.12 32.12 37.07
N TYR A 382 -4.27 32.10 35.75
CA TYR A 382 -4.21 30.87 34.94
C TYR A 382 -2.96 30.01 35.18
N PRO A 383 -1.73 30.57 35.31
CA PRO A 383 -0.53 29.79 35.59
C PRO A 383 -0.60 29.06 36.94
N TRP A 384 -1.19 29.70 37.96
CA TRP A 384 -1.34 29.12 39.29
C TRP A 384 -2.40 28.01 39.33
N ILE A 385 -3.53 28.22 38.64
CA ILE A 385 -4.57 27.18 38.52
C ILE A 385 -4.02 25.95 37.79
N LEU A 386 -3.26 26.17 36.70
CA LEU A 386 -2.61 25.09 35.97
C LEU A 386 -1.58 24.35 36.85
N PHE A 387 -0.78 25.09 37.62
CA PHE A 387 0.20 24.51 38.54
C PHE A 387 -0.46 23.65 39.63
N VAL A 388 -1.55 24.11 40.26
CA VAL A 388 -2.29 23.36 41.28
C VAL A 388 -2.92 22.09 40.69
N LEU A 389 -3.50 22.17 39.49
CA LEU A 389 -4.06 20.99 38.81
C LEU A 389 -2.98 19.96 38.46
N VAL A 390 -1.85 20.40 37.91
CA VAL A 390 -0.75 19.51 37.52
C VAL A 390 -0.11 18.85 38.75
N SER A 391 0.11 19.61 39.82
CA SER A 391 0.67 19.10 41.07
C SER A 391 -0.29 18.13 41.79
N GLY A 392 -1.60 18.39 41.78
CA GLY A 392 -2.60 17.46 42.30
C GLY A 392 -2.64 16.12 41.55
N ILE A 393 -2.59 16.17 40.21
CA ILE A 393 -2.54 14.96 39.37
C ILE A 393 -1.26 14.17 39.61
N LEU A 394 -0.10 14.84 39.64
CA LEU A 394 1.19 14.19 39.94
C LEU A 394 1.21 13.55 41.34
N GLY A 395 0.65 14.24 42.34
CA GLY A 395 0.50 13.69 43.69
C GLY A 395 -0.35 12.42 43.72
N TYR A 396 -1.49 12.40 43.02
CA TYR A 396 -2.34 11.22 42.92
C TYR A 396 -1.64 10.02 42.27
N PHE A 397 -0.91 10.24 41.17
CA PHE A 397 -0.13 9.19 40.52
C PHE A 397 1.01 8.67 41.41
N LEU A 398 1.72 9.56 42.10
CA LEU A 398 2.81 9.19 43.00
C LEU A 398 2.30 8.32 44.17
N ILE A 399 1.19 8.73 44.79
CA ILE A 399 0.57 7.98 45.88
C ILE A 399 0.09 6.61 45.39
N SER A 400 -0.57 6.55 44.24
CA SER A 400 -1.04 5.29 43.65
C SER A 400 0.12 4.34 43.33
N TRP A 401 1.25 4.88 42.85
CA TRP A 401 2.44 4.11 42.54
C TRP A 401 3.15 3.58 43.80
N ILE A 402 3.25 4.41 44.84
CA ILE A 402 3.77 4.00 46.15
C ILE A 402 2.89 2.89 46.75
N LEU A 403 1.56 3.03 46.70
CA LEU A 403 0.63 2.02 47.19
C LEU A 403 0.74 0.70 46.41
N ALA A 404 0.91 0.76 45.08
CA ALA A 404 1.13 -0.43 44.27
C ALA A 404 2.46 -1.14 44.61
N GLY A 405 3.51 -0.38 44.95
CA GLY A 405 4.78 -0.92 45.43
C GLY A 405 4.68 -1.57 46.82
N LEU A 406 3.98 -0.91 47.75
CA LEU A 406 3.82 -1.36 49.14
C LEU A 406 2.90 -2.58 49.28
N CYS A 407 1.83 -2.67 48.50
CA CYS A 407 0.88 -3.79 48.58
C CYS A 407 1.40 -5.09 47.92
N GLY A 408 2.56 -5.05 47.25
CA GLY A 408 3.09 -6.17 46.49
C GLY A 408 2.22 -6.52 45.27
N ARG A 409 2.79 -7.27 44.32
CA ARG A 409 2.20 -7.59 43.00
C ARG A 409 0.79 -8.24 43.00
N LYS A 410 0.17 -8.50 44.15
CA LYS A 410 -1.12 -9.19 44.26
C LYS A 410 -2.35 -8.27 44.19
N CYS A 411 -2.21 -6.95 44.30
CA CYS A 411 -3.35 -6.02 44.29
C CYS A 411 -3.60 -5.32 42.93
N LEU A 412 -2.92 -5.73 41.86
CA LEU A 412 -3.04 -5.07 40.55
C LEU A 412 -4.41 -5.16 39.84
N PRO A 413 -5.37 -6.06 40.14
CA PRO A 413 -6.63 -6.07 39.40
C PRO A 413 -7.67 -5.04 39.89
N PHE A 414 -7.37 -4.21 40.90
CA PHE A 414 -8.32 -3.23 41.48
C PHE A 414 -7.90 -1.74 41.32
N LEU A 415 -6.85 -1.47 40.55
CA LEU A 415 -6.42 -0.14 40.09
C LEU A 415 -6.40 -0.15 38.55
#